data_AF-A0A2D9RD97-F1
#
_entry.id   AF-A0A2D9RD97-F1
#
_cell.length_a   1.000
_cell.length_b   1.000
_cell.length_c   1.000
_cell.angle_alpha   90.00
_cell.angle_beta   90.00
_cell.angle_gamma   90.00
#
_symmetry.space_group_name_H-M   'P 1'
#
loop_
_entity.id
_entity.type
_entity.pdbx_description
1 polymer ?
#
loop_
_entity_poly.entity_id
_entity_poly.type
_entity_poly.pdbx_seq_one_letter_code
_entity_poly.pdbx_strand_id
1 'polypeptide(L)' 'PDVAAAEGDDPLQDGSVDDSNLEFDAGQGSDIVLARVFYEWQIITPVIGRAMRNMNDDKRLLQASVAFRNEPFGD' A
#
# COMPACT_ATOMS: atom_id res chain seq x y z
N PRO A 1 -3.32 -16.22 -12.73
CA PRO A 1 -2.15 -15.48 -12.17
C PRO A 1 -2.40 -15.33 -10.68
N ASP A 2 -1.59 -16.01 -9.86
CA ASP A 2 -1.72 -15.93 -8.41
C ASP A 2 -1.09 -14.62 -7.94
N VAL A 3 -1.92 -13.59 -7.79
CA VAL A 3 -1.49 -12.26 -7.32
C VAL A 3 -1.19 -12.26 -5.81
N ALA A 4 -1.45 -13.37 -5.11
CA ALA A 4 -1.13 -13.54 -3.70
C ALA A 4 0.37 -13.70 -3.42
N ALA A 5 1.22 -13.83 -4.45
CA ALA A 5 2.67 -13.89 -4.27
C ALA A 5 3.34 -12.51 -4.18
N ALA A 6 2.63 -11.43 -4.55
CA ALA A 6 3.10 -10.07 -4.33
C ALA A 6 2.65 -9.60 -2.94
N GLU A 7 3.17 -10.24 -1.90
CA GLU A 7 2.95 -9.83 -0.53
C GLU A 7 3.88 -8.63 -0.26
N GLY A 8 3.32 -7.49 0.10
CA GLY A 8 4.11 -6.37 0.58
C GLY A 8 3.77 -6.11 2.04
N ASP A 9 4.76 -5.69 2.83
CA ASP A 9 4.63 -5.50 4.28
C ASP A 9 3.45 -4.59 4.67
N ASP A 10 2.93 -4.79 5.88
CA ASP A 10 1.94 -3.91 6.48
C ASP A 10 2.54 -2.50 6.58
N PRO A 11 1.94 -1.49 5.93
CA PRO A 11 2.46 -0.13 5.96
C PRO A 11 2.31 0.55 7.32
N LEU A 12 1.55 -0.02 8.27
CA LEU A 12 1.30 0.61 9.57
C LEU A 12 2.19 0.05 10.67
N GLN A 13 2.90 0.95 11.36
CA GLN A 13 3.61 0.66 12.61
C GLN A 13 3.17 1.66 13.69
N ASP A 14 2.76 1.16 14.86
CA ASP A 14 2.27 1.96 15.98
C ASP A 14 1.19 3.00 15.62
N GLY A 15 0.35 2.69 14.63
CA GLY A 15 -0.77 3.52 14.21
C GLY A 15 -0.41 4.67 13.26
N SER A 16 0.83 4.68 12.74
CA SER A 16 1.34 5.62 11.73
C SER A 16 1.93 4.84 10.56
N VAL A 17 2.13 5.50 9.41
CA VAL A 17 2.82 4.87 8.28
C VAL A 17 4.30 4.70 8.61
N ASP A 18 4.84 3.51 8.38
CA ASP A 18 6.28 3.24 8.42
C ASP A 18 6.88 3.43 7.02
N ASP A 19 7.45 4.60 6.80
CA ASP A 19 8.04 4.97 5.51
C ASP A 19 9.42 4.34 5.27
N SER A 20 10.00 3.63 6.26
CA SER A 20 11.37 3.12 6.19
C SER A 20 11.57 2.05 5.10
N ASN A 21 10.50 1.33 4.73
CA ASN A 21 10.50 0.29 3.70
C ASN A 21 9.62 0.64 2.49
N LEU A 22 9.27 1.92 2.31
CA LEU A 22 8.62 2.40 1.08
C LEU A 22 9.64 2.53 -0.03
N GLU A 23 10.03 1.39 -0.58
CA GLU A 23 10.98 1.31 -1.69
C GLU A 23 10.27 1.17 -3.04
N PHE A 24 10.97 1.59 -4.10
CA PHE A 24 10.53 1.39 -5.47
C PHE A 24 11.49 0.44 -6.18
N ASP A 25 10.97 -0.70 -6.63
CA ASP A 25 11.66 -1.63 -7.52
C ASP A 25 10.82 -1.82 -8.79
N ALA A 26 11.41 -1.50 -9.94
CA ALA A 26 10.78 -1.66 -11.24
C ALA A 26 10.83 -3.11 -11.74
N GLY A 27 11.57 -4.00 -11.09
CA GLY A 27 11.82 -5.37 -11.55
C GLY A 27 12.63 -5.43 -12.85
N GLN A 28 12.82 -6.64 -13.36
CA GLN A 28 13.43 -6.91 -14.66
C GLN A 28 12.37 -7.21 -15.73
N GLY A 29 12.83 -7.49 -16.95
CA GLY A 29 11.96 -7.92 -18.04
C GLY A 29 11.21 -9.20 -17.66
N SER A 30 9.92 -9.26 -18.00
CA SER A 30 9.03 -10.38 -17.65
C SER A 30 8.69 -10.56 -16.16
N ASP A 31 9.19 -9.71 -15.25
CA ASP A 31 8.83 -9.76 -13.83
C ASP A 31 7.41 -9.25 -13.56
N ILE A 32 6.82 -9.72 -12.47
CA ILE A 32 5.56 -9.20 -11.94
C ILE A 32 5.90 -8.14 -10.90
N VAL A 33 5.40 -6.93 -11.11
CA VAL A 33 5.59 -5.78 -10.23
C VAL A 33 4.27 -5.44 -9.54
N LEU A 34 4.35 -5.11 -8.26
CA LEU A 34 3.21 -4.62 -7.47
C LEU A 34 3.42 -3.15 -7.12
N ALA A 35 2.59 -2.27 -7.66
CA ALA A 35 2.52 -0.89 -7.23
C ALA A 35 1.43 -0.73 -6.16
N ARG A 36 1.80 -0.12 -5.02
CA ARG A 36 0.88 0.20 -3.91
C ARG A 36 0.89 1.71 -3.66
N VAL A 37 -0.29 2.25 -3.35
CA VAL A 37 -0.47 3.65 -2.96
C VAL A 37 -1.22 3.68 -1.64
N PHE A 38 -0.73 4.49 -0.70
CA PHE A 38 -1.30 4.70 0.61
C PHE A 38 -1.71 6.17 0.78
N TYR A 39 -2.88 6.43 1.33
CA TYR A 39 -3.38 7.78 1.59
C TYR A 39 -3.96 7.88 3.00
N GLU A 40 -3.43 8.80 3.80
CA GLU A 40 -3.98 9.13 5.12
C GLU A 40 -5.23 10.01 4.97
N TRP A 41 -6.39 9.46 5.27
CA TRP A 41 -7.63 10.22 5.24
C TRP A 41 -8.06 10.66 6.64
N GLN A 42 -8.22 11.97 6.84
CA GLN A 42 -8.76 12.53 8.08
C GLN A 42 -10.27 12.27 8.20
N ILE A 43 -10.69 11.66 9.31
CA ILE A 43 -12.11 11.43 9.57
C ILE A 43 -12.69 12.63 10.31
N ILE A 44 -13.66 13.29 9.67
CA ILE A 44 -14.24 14.55 10.18
C ILE A 44 -15.57 14.29 10.93
N THR A 45 -16.14 13.08 10.83
CA THR A 45 -17.47 12.75 11.37
C THR A 45 -17.38 12.21 12.81
N PRO A 46 -17.88 12.93 13.85
CA PRO A 46 -17.53 12.63 15.25
C PRO A 46 -18.05 11.31 15.83
N VAL A 47 -19.16 10.78 15.32
CA VAL A 47 -19.86 9.62 15.92
C VAL A 47 -19.62 8.34 15.11
N ILE A 48 -19.84 8.39 13.79
CA ILE A 48 -19.64 7.24 12.90
C ILE A 48 -18.15 7.03 12.61
N GLY A 49 -17.38 8.11 12.60
CA GLY A 49 -15.98 8.10 12.19
C GLY A 49 -15.04 7.33 13.13
N ARG A 50 -15.31 7.30 14.44
CA ARG A 50 -14.46 6.58 15.40
C ARG A 50 -14.41 5.08 15.20
N ALA A 51 -15.44 4.47 14.60
CA ALA A 51 -15.41 3.05 14.27
C ALA A 51 -14.59 2.76 12.99
N MET A 52 -14.32 3.79 12.19
CA MET A 52 -13.65 3.67 10.89
C MET A 52 -12.16 4.00 10.93
N ARG A 53 -11.65 4.62 12.00
CA ARG A 53 -10.22 4.89 12.15
C ARG A 53 -9.43 3.60 12.39
N ASN A 54 -8.26 3.52 11.78
CA ASN A 54 -7.25 2.47 12.05
C ASN A 54 -5.86 3.07 12.29
N MET A 55 -5.78 4.40 12.40
CA MET A 55 -4.56 5.15 12.65
C MET A 55 -4.73 6.06 13.88
N ASN A 56 -3.62 6.67 14.29
CA ASN A 56 -3.61 7.77 15.25
C ASN A 56 -4.36 9.00 14.69
N ASP A 57 -4.69 9.95 15.58
CA ASP A 57 -5.29 11.25 15.22
C ASP A 57 -6.59 11.22 14.40
N ASP A 58 -7.44 10.22 14.62
CA ASP A 58 -8.71 10.05 13.91
C ASP A 58 -8.56 9.89 12.39
N LYS A 59 -7.45 9.28 11.96
CA LYS A 59 -7.19 8.97 10.55
C LYS A 59 -7.57 7.54 10.17
N ARG A 60 -7.78 7.35 8.87
CA ARG A 60 -7.93 6.06 8.21
C ARG A 60 -6.94 5.95 7.06
N LEU A 61 -6.16 4.87 7.03
CA LEU A 61 -5.34 4.55 5.87
C LEU A 61 -6.22 3.98 4.76
N LEU A 62 -6.18 4.60 3.59
CA LEU A 62 -6.72 4.06 2.35
C LEU A 62 -5.58 3.45 1.54
N GLN A 63 -5.83 2.29 0.93
CA GLN A 63 -4.85 1.56 0.13
C GLN A 63 -5.44 1.21 -1.24
N ALA A 64 -4.63 1.37 -2.28
CA ALA A 64 -4.86 0.81 -3.61
C ALA A 64 -3.64 0.02 -4.06
N SER A 65 -3.85 -1.03 -4.84
CA SER A 65 -2.76 -1.88 -5.32
C SER A 65 -3.05 -2.38 -6.74
N VAL A 66 -2.01 -2.42 -7.57
CA VAL A 66 -2.07 -2.96 -8.93
C VAL A 66 -0.86 -3.84 -9.19
N ALA A 67 -1.11 -5.06 -9.63
CA ALA A 67 -0.08 -5.96 -10.11
C ALA A 67 -0.06 -5.94 -11.64
N PHE A 68 1.12 -5.81 -12.23
CA PHE A 68 1.32 -5.86 -13.67
C PHE A 68 2.58 -6.67 -13.99
N ARG A 69 2.65 -7.21 -15.20
CA ARG A 69 3.83 -7.91 -15.69
C ARG A 69 4.57 -7.02 -16.67
N ASN A 70 5.86 -6.84 -16.44
CA ASN A 70 6.75 -6.17 -17.36
C ASN A 70 6.82 -6.93 -18.69
N GLU A 71 6.97 -6.20 -19.79
CA GLU A 71 7.28 -6.81 -21.08
C GLU A 71 8.69 -7.45 -21.02
N PRO A 72 9.02 -8.39 -21.90
CA PRO A 72 10.39 -8.86 -22.03
C PRO A 72 11.28 -7.73 -22.53
N PHE A 73 12.34 -7.42 -21.78
CA PHE A 73 13.37 -6.45 -22.17
C PHE A 73 14.71 -6.83 -21.55
N GLY A 74 15.80 -6.40 -22.19
CA GLY A 74 17.18 -6.68 -21.76
C GLY A 74 17.72 -7.99 -22.34
N ASP A 75 18.57 -7.86 -23.37
CA ASP A 75 19.68 -8.78 -23.65
C ASP A 75 20.97 -8.20 -23.06
#